data_AF-A0A8H5FWQ6-F1
#
_entry.id   AF-A0A8H5FWQ6-F1
#
_cell.length_a   1.000
_cell.length_b   1.000
_cell.length_c   1.000
_cell.angle_alpha   90.00
_cell.angle_beta   90.00
_cell.angle_gamma   90.00
#
_symmetry.space_group_name_H-M   'P 1'
#
loop_
_entity.id
_entity.type
_entity.pdbx_description
1 polymer ?
#
loop_
_entity_poly.entity_id
_entity_poly.type
_entity_poly.pdbx_seq_one_letter_code
_entity_poly.pdbx_strand_id
1 'polypeptide(L)'
;MHPTLSTLKALITSQPFKRSQLGLFQGKTKQYGNNVPFSKHKTRRTWLPNVQRKRLFSDTLQRFVRVKLTTRALRTIKKKYASIDNYLFRNSASTVSHEGLRLRLMMRDAVATRPTAGETQRQFENRKADEVRRVQTKQALRDRKVEVNRAVSAKGPTLEDARKARLAAVEALRGTTSSSEAIKPGQVLLYLKQQQKEQKRLLGQKFFSVL
;
A
#
# COMPACT_ATOMS: atom_id res chain seq x y z
N MET A 1 20.50 4.53 5.43
CA MET A 1 19.43 3.51 5.56
C MET A 1 18.16 4.05 4.93
N HIS A 2 17.59 3.33 3.96
CA HIS A 2 16.28 3.66 3.40
C HIS A 2 15.22 3.02 4.29
N PRO A 3 14.16 3.73 4.72
CA PRO A 3 13.09 3.12 5.50
C PRO A 3 12.39 2.08 4.63
N THR A 4 12.61 0.80 4.94
CA THR A 4 12.00 -0.34 4.25
C THR A 4 10.56 -0.48 4.74
N LEU A 5 9.61 0.11 4.04
CA LEU A 5 8.22 -0.33 4.16
C LEU A 5 8.10 -1.68 3.45
N SER A 6 8.04 -2.76 4.24
CA SER A 6 7.97 -4.16 3.79
C SER A 6 6.59 -4.59 3.25
N THR A 7 5.64 -3.66 3.06
CA THR A 7 4.25 -3.96 2.69
C THR A 7 3.85 -3.50 1.29
N LEU A 8 4.81 -3.32 0.38
CA LEU A 8 4.52 -3.35 -1.04
C LEU A 8 5.14 -4.62 -1.61
N LYS A 9 4.34 -5.68 -1.62
CA LYS A 9 4.51 -6.82 -2.54
C LYS A 9 4.77 -6.18 -3.90
N ALA A 10 6.02 -6.30 -4.37
CA ALA A 10 6.48 -5.66 -5.58
C ALA A 10 5.61 -6.16 -6.73
N LEU A 11 4.57 -5.39 -7.08
CA LEU A 11 3.99 -5.44 -8.40
C LEU A 11 5.18 -5.33 -9.35
N ILE A 12 5.32 -6.31 -10.24
CA ILE A 12 6.31 -6.34 -11.31
C ILE A 12 5.95 -5.19 -12.26
N THR A 13 6.18 -3.95 -11.82
CA THR A 13 6.31 -2.81 -12.69
C THR A 13 7.71 -2.94 -13.25
N SER A 14 7.82 -3.30 -14.53
CA SER A 14 9.07 -3.12 -15.28
C SER A 14 9.60 -1.73 -14.95
N GLN A 15 10.69 -1.59 -14.19
CA GLN A 15 11.07 -0.24 -13.74
C GLN A 15 11.53 0.55 -14.97
N PRO A 16 10.74 1.51 -15.50
CA PRO A 16 11.27 2.36 -16.52
C PRO A 16 12.24 3.32 -15.79
N PHE A 17 13.53 3.23 -16.13
CA PHE A 17 14.56 4.19 -15.71
C PHE A 17 14.73 4.34 -14.18
N LYS A 18 15.40 3.38 -13.53
CA LYS A 18 15.72 3.35 -12.08
C LYS A 18 16.28 4.66 -11.53
N ARG A 19 17.06 5.39 -12.34
CA ARG A 19 17.62 6.72 -11.99
C ARG A 19 16.56 7.74 -11.58
N SER A 20 15.35 7.66 -12.13
CA SER A 20 14.24 8.56 -11.78
C SER A 20 13.80 8.41 -10.32
N GLN A 21 14.02 7.24 -9.70
CA GLN A 21 13.63 6.97 -8.32
C GLN A 21 14.55 7.63 -7.29
N LEU A 22 15.79 7.93 -7.68
CA LEU A 22 16.83 8.52 -6.82
C LEU A 22 16.81 10.05 -6.76
N GLY A 23 15.81 10.69 -7.36
CA GLY A 23 15.69 12.16 -7.40
C GLY A 23 14.29 12.60 -7.81
N LEU A 24 14.04 13.91 -7.94
CA LEU A 24 12.70 14.42 -8.27
C LEU A 24 12.59 14.66 -9.78
N PHE A 25 11.86 13.77 -10.46
CA PHE A 25 11.75 13.78 -11.92
C PHE A 25 10.41 14.29 -12.45
N GLN A 26 9.39 14.44 -11.59
CA GLN A 26 8.04 14.87 -11.98
C GLN A 26 7.48 14.04 -13.15
N GLY A 27 7.59 12.71 -13.04
CA GLY A 27 7.15 11.75 -14.06
C GLY A 27 7.94 11.76 -15.38
N LYS A 28 9.05 12.51 -15.47
CA LYS A 28 9.90 12.48 -16.67
C LYS A 28 10.76 11.21 -16.70
N THR A 29 10.67 10.49 -17.81
CA THR A 29 11.40 9.23 -18.05
C THR A 29 12.31 9.36 -19.28
N LYS A 30 13.15 8.34 -19.49
CA LYS A 30 13.97 8.20 -20.70
C LYS A 30 13.06 7.84 -21.87
N GLN A 31 13.17 8.57 -22.97
CA GLN A 31 12.46 8.25 -24.21
C GLN A 31 13.39 7.48 -25.16
N TYR A 32 12.82 6.52 -25.89
CA TYR A 32 13.52 5.70 -26.89
C TYR A 32 12.97 6.01 -28.27
N GLY A 33 13.81 5.97 -29.30
CA GLY A 33 13.40 6.17 -30.68
C GLY A 33 14.58 6.07 -31.64
N ASN A 34 14.46 6.70 -32.80
CA ASN A 34 15.46 6.60 -33.87
C ASN A 34 15.96 7.97 -34.32
N ASN A 35 17.21 8.05 -34.77
CA ASN A 35 17.65 9.07 -35.70
C ASN A 35 17.16 8.71 -37.09
N VAL A 36 16.60 9.67 -37.82
CA VAL A 36 16.10 9.50 -39.18
C VAL A 36 16.90 10.42 -40.10
N PRO A 37 17.89 9.91 -40.84
CA PRO A 37 18.61 10.69 -41.85
C PRO A 37 17.80 10.79 -43.15
N PHE A 38 18.29 11.61 -44.09
CA PHE A 38 17.70 11.77 -45.43
C PHE A 38 17.60 10.43 -46.18
N SER A 39 18.60 9.56 -46.04
CA SER A 39 18.61 8.20 -46.62
C SER A 39 17.60 7.24 -45.99
N LYS A 40 16.85 7.67 -44.97
CA LYS A 40 15.85 6.88 -44.22
C LYS A 40 16.39 5.63 -43.52
N HIS A 41 17.71 5.41 -43.49
CA HIS A 41 18.34 4.37 -42.69
C HIS A 41 18.35 4.75 -41.20
N LYS A 42 17.38 4.21 -40.44
CA LYS A 42 17.12 4.58 -39.04
C LYS A 42 18.13 3.95 -38.09
N THR A 43 18.74 4.76 -37.21
CA THR A 43 19.61 4.26 -36.12
C THR A 43 18.98 4.50 -34.75
N ARG A 44 19.15 3.57 -33.80
CA ARG A 44 18.54 3.68 -32.46
C ARG A 44 19.19 4.81 -31.65
N ARG A 45 18.38 5.60 -30.96
CA ARG A 45 18.84 6.63 -30.00
C ARG A 45 17.95 6.71 -28.77
N THR A 46 18.44 7.45 -27.79
CA THR A 46 17.70 7.70 -26.55
C THR A 46 17.76 9.17 -26.15
N TRP A 47 16.69 9.69 -25.55
CA TRP A 47 16.62 11.04 -25.02
C TRP A 47 16.50 10.98 -23.50
N LEU A 48 17.47 11.57 -22.82
CA LEU A 48 17.50 11.68 -21.37
C LEU A 48 16.89 13.01 -20.93
N PRO A 49 16.14 13.05 -19.81
CA PRO A 49 15.72 14.31 -19.23
C PRO A 49 16.94 15.10 -18.73
N ASN A 50 16.85 16.43 -18.78
CA ASN A 50 17.88 17.31 -18.22
C ASN A 50 17.82 17.27 -16.68
N VAL A 51 18.81 16.62 -16.06
CA VAL A 51 18.90 16.41 -14.61
C VAL A 51 20.06 17.21 -14.04
N GLN A 52 19.76 18.05 -13.05
CA GLN A 52 20.68 18.94 -12.37
C GLN A 52 20.81 18.54 -10.90
N ARG A 53 22.03 18.56 -10.36
CA ARG A 53 22.26 18.41 -8.90
C ARG A 53 22.18 19.80 -8.26
N LYS A 54 21.21 20.01 -7.38
CA LYS A 54 21.02 21.31 -6.71
C LYS A 54 20.79 21.12 -5.21
N ARG A 55 21.18 22.15 -4.45
CA ARG A 55 20.91 22.29 -3.01
C ARG A 55 19.65 23.13 -2.87
N LEU A 56 18.64 22.61 -2.17
CA LEU A 56 17.44 23.35 -1.81
C LEU A 56 17.39 23.45 -0.28
N PHE A 57 17.06 24.63 0.24
CA PHE A 57 16.83 24.80 1.67
C PHE A 57 15.48 24.21 2.05
N SER A 58 15.42 23.50 3.16
CA SER A 58 14.19 22.94 3.73
C SER A 58 13.97 23.55 5.11
N ASP A 59 12.83 24.22 5.29
CA ASP A 59 12.45 24.89 6.53
C ASP A 59 12.12 23.86 7.61
N THR A 60 11.50 22.74 7.21
CA THR A 60 11.17 21.64 8.12
C THR A 60 12.41 20.95 8.63
N LEU A 61 13.44 20.78 7.80
CA LEU A 61 14.70 20.13 8.22
C LEU A 61 15.75 21.13 8.72
N GLN A 62 15.53 22.43 8.57
CA GLN A 62 16.49 23.51 8.88
C GLN A 62 17.89 23.29 8.27
N ARG A 63 17.94 22.71 7.07
CA ARG A 63 19.20 22.41 6.37
C ARG A 63 19.04 22.37 4.86
N PHE A 64 20.16 22.52 4.16
CA PHE A 64 20.20 22.32 2.72
C PHE A 64 20.18 20.83 2.35
N VAL A 65 19.20 20.42 1.55
CA VAL A 65 19.09 19.07 0.99
C VAL A 65 19.66 19.07 -0.42
N ARG A 66 20.61 18.15 -0.69
CA ARG A 66 21.19 17.93 -2.03
C ARG A 66 20.34 16.89 -2.76
N VAL A 67 19.68 17.27 -3.86
CA VAL A 67 18.83 16.36 -4.63
C VAL A 67 19.11 16.47 -6.13
N LYS A 68 18.95 15.35 -6.85
CA LYS A 68 18.92 15.32 -8.32
C LYS A 68 17.52 15.74 -8.79
N LEU A 69 17.42 16.80 -9.58
CA LEU A 69 16.16 17.37 -10.02
C LEU A 69 16.14 17.46 -11.54
N THR A 70 14.99 17.18 -12.17
CA THR A 70 14.81 17.62 -13.55
C THR A 70 14.59 19.13 -13.60
N THR A 71 14.93 19.77 -14.71
CA THR A 71 14.67 21.22 -14.90
C THR A 71 13.18 21.56 -14.77
N ARG A 72 12.29 20.64 -15.20
CA ARG A 72 10.84 20.73 -14.97
C ARG A 72 10.50 20.74 -13.48
N ALA A 73 11.03 19.78 -12.71
CA ALA A 73 10.78 19.70 -11.27
C ALA A 73 11.30 20.97 -10.56
N LEU A 74 12.51 21.43 -10.90
CA LEU A 74 13.09 22.65 -10.35
C LEU A 74 12.22 23.89 -10.63
N ARG A 75 11.75 24.05 -11.87
CA ARG A 75 10.82 25.13 -12.24
C ARG A 75 9.51 25.04 -11.46
N THR A 76 8.97 23.84 -11.31
CA THR A 76 7.72 23.61 -10.57
C THR A 76 7.86 23.93 -9.09
N ILE A 77 8.96 23.52 -8.44
CA ILE A 77 9.26 23.88 -7.05
C ILE A 77 9.27 25.40 -6.90
N LYS A 78 10.04 26.11 -7.73
CA LYS A 78 10.15 27.57 -7.65
C LYS A 78 8.83 28.30 -7.96
N LYS A 79 8.14 27.94 -9.05
CA LYS A 79 6.96 28.68 -9.54
C LYS A 79 5.66 28.34 -8.81
N LYS A 80 5.43 27.07 -8.45
CA LYS A 80 4.13 26.62 -7.91
C LYS A 80 4.11 26.43 -6.40
N TYR A 81 5.24 26.09 -5.79
CA TYR A 81 5.27 25.67 -4.39
C TYR A 81 6.17 26.57 -3.51
N ALA A 82 7.00 27.41 -4.13
CA ALA A 82 8.04 28.27 -3.54
C ALA A 82 9.15 27.52 -2.79
N SER A 83 8.79 26.51 -1.98
CA SER A 83 9.68 25.67 -1.17
C SER A 83 9.64 24.21 -1.61
N ILE A 84 10.73 23.48 -1.32
CA ILE A 84 10.82 22.03 -1.52
C ILE A 84 9.85 21.29 -0.60
N ASP A 85 9.62 21.80 0.61
CA ASP A 85 8.74 21.18 1.61
C ASP A 85 7.29 21.15 1.10
N ASN A 86 6.80 22.30 0.63
CA ASN A 86 5.47 22.42 0.02
C ASN A 86 5.32 21.53 -1.21
N TYR A 87 6.35 21.46 -2.05
CA TYR A 87 6.36 20.57 -3.20
C TYR A 87 6.23 19.10 -2.76
N LEU A 88 6.96 18.71 -1.72
CA LEU A 88 6.89 17.35 -1.20
C LEU A 88 5.53 17.10 -0.57
N PHE A 89 4.96 17.95 0.28
CA PHE A 89 3.68 17.63 0.94
C PHE A 89 2.46 17.65 0.01
N ARG A 90 2.42 18.57 -0.96
CA ARG A 90 1.22 18.78 -1.79
C ARG A 90 1.09 17.84 -2.99
N ASN A 91 2.18 17.24 -3.47
CA ASN A 91 2.12 16.29 -4.59
C ASN A 91 1.63 14.90 -4.14
N SER A 92 1.25 14.03 -5.08
CA SER A 92 0.92 12.64 -4.76
C SER A 92 2.18 11.78 -4.57
N ALA A 93 2.06 10.68 -3.83
CA ALA A 93 3.14 9.70 -3.68
C ALA A 93 3.52 9.00 -5.00
N SER A 94 2.64 8.98 -6.00
CA SER A 94 2.95 8.44 -7.33
C SER A 94 3.80 9.39 -8.18
N THR A 95 3.61 10.70 -8.00
CA THR A 95 4.36 11.73 -8.72
C THR A 95 5.77 11.89 -8.14
N VAL A 96 5.86 11.74 -6.83
CA VAL A 96 7.10 11.83 -6.07
C VAL A 96 7.80 10.47 -6.08
N SER A 97 9.10 10.48 -6.29
CA SER A 97 9.93 9.27 -6.31
C SER A 97 10.25 8.74 -4.91
N HIS A 98 10.95 7.62 -4.83
CA HIS A 98 11.44 7.06 -3.55
C HIS A 98 12.26 8.09 -2.75
N GLU A 99 13.13 8.86 -3.40
CA GLU A 99 13.90 9.90 -2.70
C GLU A 99 13.00 10.99 -2.12
N GLY A 100 11.95 11.40 -2.82
CA GLY A 100 11.01 12.37 -2.26
C GLY A 100 10.12 11.78 -1.16
N LEU A 101 9.75 10.50 -1.22
CA LEU A 101 9.06 9.81 -0.13
C LEU A 101 9.96 9.70 1.12
N ARG A 102 11.25 9.41 0.93
CA ARG A 102 12.26 9.44 1.99
C ARG A 102 12.34 10.81 2.65
N LEU A 103 12.39 11.89 1.86
CA LEU A 103 12.41 13.26 2.40
C LEU A 103 11.13 13.59 3.18
N ARG A 104 9.95 13.16 2.70
CA ARG A 104 8.69 13.31 3.46
C ARG A 104 8.73 12.63 4.81
N LEU A 105 9.26 11.40 4.88
CA LEU A 105 9.39 10.67 6.14
C LEU A 105 10.32 11.43 7.09
N MET A 106 11.50 11.84 6.60
CA MET A 106 12.42 12.66 7.39
C MET A 106 11.78 13.95 7.91
N MET A 107 10.95 14.62 7.09
CA MET A 107 10.24 15.83 7.49
C MET A 107 9.16 15.53 8.54
N ARG A 108 8.40 14.44 8.38
CA ARG A 108 7.39 14.02 9.36
C ARG A 108 8.04 13.68 10.71
N ASP A 109 9.14 12.95 10.68
CA ASP A 109 9.90 12.61 11.88
C ASP A 109 10.43 13.89 12.55
N ALA A 110 10.98 14.81 11.76
CA ALA A 110 11.46 16.10 12.27
C ALA A 110 10.34 16.92 12.92
N VAL A 111 9.15 16.99 12.30
CA VAL A 111 7.98 17.67 12.88
C VAL A 111 7.52 16.98 14.16
N ALA A 112 7.47 15.65 14.19
CA ALA A 112 7.06 14.89 15.38
C ALA A 112 8.02 15.06 16.56
N THR A 113 9.32 15.22 16.28
CA THR A 113 10.34 15.46 17.33
C THR A 113 10.36 16.90 17.85
N ARG A 114 9.73 17.85 17.16
CA ARG A 114 9.76 19.25 17.56
C ARG A 114 8.54 19.58 18.40
N PRO A 115 8.69 20.34 19.49
CA PRO A 115 7.54 20.88 20.21
C PRO A 115 6.78 21.84 19.29
N THR A 116 5.46 21.81 19.36
CA THR A 116 4.63 22.78 18.66
C THR A 116 4.83 24.16 19.29
N ALA A 117 4.69 25.23 18.50
CA ALA A 117 4.80 26.59 19.02
C ALA A 117 3.83 26.80 20.19
N GLY A 118 4.36 27.14 21.37
CA GLY A 118 3.58 27.36 22.59
C GLY A 118 3.37 26.14 23.50
N GLU A 119 3.82 24.94 23.10
CA GLU A 119 3.76 23.76 23.98
C GLU A 119 4.83 23.83 25.08
N THR A 120 4.44 23.52 26.32
CA THR A 120 5.41 23.29 27.41
C THR A 120 6.13 21.96 27.22
N GLN A 121 7.35 21.84 27.75
CA GLN A 121 8.15 20.60 27.65
C GLN A 121 7.38 19.39 28.21
N ARG A 122 6.70 19.55 29.35
CA ARG A 122 5.87 18.50 29.97
C ARG A 122 4.73 18.06 29.05
N GLN A 123 4.04 19.00 28.40
CA GLN A 123 2.96 18.68 27.46
C GLN A 123 3.48 17.91 26.24
N PHE A 124 4.64 18.31 25.70
CA PHE A 124 5.29 17.63 24.60
C PHE A 124 5.68 16.18 24.98
N GLU A 125 6.29 15.98 26.15
CA GLU A 125 6.66 14.66 26.66
C GLU A 125 5.45 13.76 26.87
N ASN A 126 4.37 14.27 27.47
CA ASN A 126 3.13 13.53 27.68
C ASN A 126 2.50 13.09 26.35
N ARG A 127 2.38 14.02 25.38
CA ARG A 127 1.86 13.71 24.03
C ARG A 127 2.70 12.64 23.34
N LYS A 128 4.03 12.75 23.42
CA LYS A 128 4.96 11.77 22.86
C LYS A 128 4.78 10.40 23.52
N ALA A 129 4.66 10.34 24.85
CA ALA A 129 4.40 9.11 25.58
C ALA A 129 3.06 8.47 25.17
N ASP A 130 2.01 9.27 25.02
CA ASP A 130 0.69 8.80 24.57
C ASP A 130 0.71 8.30 23.13
N GLU A 131 1.47 8.94 22.24
CA GLU A 131 1.66 8.45 20.87
C GLU A 131 2.38 7.10 20.84
N VAL A 132 3.44 6.93 21.64
CA VAL A 132 4.15 5.65 21.79
C VAL A 132 3.21 4.56 22.29
N ARG A 133 2.40 4.85 23.33
CA ARG A 133 1.39 3.93 23.86
C ARG A 133 0.37 3.53 22.77
N ARG A 134 -0.15 4.50 22.00
CA ARG A 134 -1.09 4.24 20.88
C ARG A 134 -0.48 3.37 19.78
N VAL A 135 0.80 3.55 19.46
CA VAL A 135 1.50 2.72 18.46
C VAL A 135 1.68 1.30 18.99
N GLN A 136 2.10 1.14 20.24
CA GLN A 136 2.27 -0.16 20.90
C GLN A 136 0.94 -0.93 20.97
N THR A 137 -0.16 -0.28 21.38
CA THR A 137 -1.48 -0.93 21.42
C THR A 137 -1.95 -1.35 20.02
N LYS A 138 -1.74 -0.51 19.00
CA LYS A 138 -2.07 -0.86 17.61
C LYS A 138 -1.25 -2.04 17.08
N GLN A 139 0.04 -2.14 17.46
CA GLN A 139 0.89 -3.27 17.13
C GLN A 139 0.39 -4.55 17.84
N ALA A 140 0.17 -4.49 19.15
CA ALA A 140 -0.37 -5.61 19.92
C ALA A 140 -1.71 -6.13 19.36
N LEU A 141 -2.62 -5.23 18.96
CA LEU A 141 -3.89 -5.63 18.31
C LEU A 141 -3.68 -6.29 16.94
N ARG A 142 -2.71 -5.81 16.14
CA ARG A 142 -2.35 -6.43 14.85
C ARG A 142 -1.76 -7.82 15.06
N ASP A 143 -0.84 -7.96 16.01
CA ASP A 143 -0.19 -9.22 16.32
C ASP A 143 -1.21 -10.22 16.86
N ARG A 144 -2.09 -9.77 17.76
CA ARG A 144 -3.22 -10.57 18.24
C ARG A 144 -4.15 -11.01 17.11
N LYS A 145 -4.46 -10.12 16.16
CA LYS A 145 -5.26 -10.46 14.98
C LYS A 145 -4.58 -11.53 14.11
N VAL A 146 -3.26 -11.41 13.91
CA VAL A 146 -2.48 -12.41 13.15
C VAL A 146 -2.46 -13.75 13.89
N GLU A 147 -2.26 -13.74 15.20
CA GLU A 147 -2.29 -14.92 16.05
C GLU A 147 -3.64 -15.63 16.00
N VAL A 148 -4.74 -14.87 16.19
CA VAL A 148 -6.12 -15.40 16.06
C VAL A 148 -6.35 -15.96 14.66
N ASN A 149 -5.94 -15.26 13.60
CA ASN A 149 -6.07 -15.76 12.23
C ASN A 149 -5.27 -17.06 12.01
N ARG A 150 -4.07 -17.19 12.58
CA ARG A 150 -3.27 -18.42 12.53
C ARG A 150 -3.97 -19.56 13.27
N ALA A 151 -4.49 -19.30 14.47
CA ALA A 151 -5.21 -20.29 15.26
C ALA A 151 -6.51 -20.75 14.57
N VAL A 152 -7.26 -19.83 13.97
CA VAL A 152 -8.46 -20.13 13.17
C VAL A 152 -8.09 -20.91 11.91
N SER A 153 -7.01 -20.53 11.21
CA SER A 153 -6.56 -21.24 10.01
C SER A 153 -6.06 -22.66 10.34
N ALA A 154 -5.42 -22.86 11.50
CA ALA A 154 -4.98 -24.18 11.96
C ALA A 154 -6.14 -25.09 12.35
N LYS A 155 -7.24 -24.51 12.85
CA LYS A 155 -8.50 -25.22 13.19
C LYS A 155 -9.54 -25.19 12.06
N GLY A 156 -9.17 -24.75 10.86
CA GLY A 156 -10.07 -24.71 9.70
C GLY A 156 -10.50 -26.12 9.26
N PRO A 157 -11.63 -26.26 8.54
CA PRO A 157 -12.11 -27.56 8.10
C PRO A 157 -11.06 -28.24 7.22
N THR A 158 -10.76 -29.50 7.55
CA THR A 158 -9.84 -30.34 6.79
C THR A 158 -10.49 -30.80 5.48
N LEU A 159 -9.71 -31.41 4.58
CA LEU A 159 -10.24 -32.01 3.34
C LEU A 159 -11.32 -33.06 3.63
N GLU A 160 -11.18 -33.80 4.74
CA GLU A 160 -12.15 -34.79 5.19
C GLU A 160 -13.47 -34.13 5.63
N ASP A 161 -13.41 -33.01 6.36
CA ASP A 161 -14.60 -32.25 6.74
C ASP A 161 -15.33 -31.70 5.51
N ALA A 162 -14.57 -31.24 4.50
CA ALA A 162 -15.13 -30.80 3.22
C ALA A 162 -15.79 -31.96 2.44
N ARG A 163 -15.20 -33.16 2.48
CA ARG A 163 -15.75 -34.37 1.85
C ARG A 163 -17.03 -34.82 2.55
N LYS A 164 -17.05 -34.85 3.88
CA LYS A 164 -18.24 -35.17 4.69
C LYS A 164 -19.38 -34.19 4.45
N ALA A 165 -19.10 -32.89 4.44
CA ALA A 165 -20.10 -31.85 4.15
C ALA A 165 -20.69 -32.00 2.73
N ARG A 166 -19.86 -32.36 1.75
CA ARG A 166 -20.31 -32.61 0.37
C ARG A 166 -21.21 -33.84 0.29
N LEU A 167 -20.87 -34.93 0.97
CA LEU A 167 -21.69 -36.14 1.01
C LEU A 167 -23.04 -35.88 1.68
N ALA A 168 -23.05 -35.20 2.82
CA ALA A 168 -24.30 -34.81 3.52
C ALA A 168 -25.19 -33.92 2.65
N ALA A 169 -24.62 -32.98 1.89
CA ALA A 169 -25.37 -32.16 0.94
C ALA A 169 -25.95 -32.96 -0.24
N VAL A 170 -25.20 -33.96 -0.74
CA VAL A 170 -25.71 -34.88 -1.77
C VAL A 170 -26.87 -35.70 -1.20
N GLU A 171 -26.74 -36.21 0.02
CA GLU A 171 -27.79 -36.97 0.70
C GLU A 171 -29.06 -36.15 0.91
N ALA A 172 -28.93 -34.90 1.38
CA ALA A 172 -30.06 -33.98 1.54
C ALA A 172 -30.75 -33.65 0.20
N LEU A 173 -29.98 -33.48 -0.87
CA LEU A 173 -30.53 -33.20 -2.21
C LEU A 173 -31.19 -34.44 -2.83
N ARG A 174 -30.68 -35.66 -2.57
CA ARG A 174 -31.26 -36.92 -3.07
C ARG A 174 -32.71 -37.12 -2.64
N GLY A 175 -33.09 -36.65 -1.44
CA GLY A 175 -34.46 -36.73 -0.95
C GLY A 175 -35.47 -35.86 -1.72
N THR A 176 -34.99 -34.94 -2.56
CA THR A 176 -35.84 -33.99 -3.32
C THR A 176 -35.92 -34.27 -4.82
N THR A 177 -35.06 -35.16 -5.33
CA THR A 177 -34.95 -35.48 -6.77
C THR A 177 -35.64 -36.80 -7.11
N SER A 178 -36.28 -36.91 -8.28
CA SER A 178 -36.81 -38.16 -8.82
C SER A 178 -35.69 -39.19 -9.03
N SER A 179 -35.99 -40.48 -8.83
CA SER A 179 -35.01 -41.56 -8.64
C SER A 179 -34.01 -41.79 -9.79
N SER A 180 -34.16 -41.14 -10.95
CA SER A 180 -33.31 -41.32 -12.14
C SER A 180 -32.36 -40.16 -12.45
N GLU A 181 -32.47 -39.00 -11.77
CA GLU A 181 -31.66 -37.83 -12.12
C GLU A 181 -30.36 -37.73 -11.30
N ALA A 182 -29.22 -37.63 -12.00
CA ALA A 182 -27.92 -37.47 -11.36
C ALA A 182 -27.72 -36.04 -10.83
N ILE A 183 -27.40 -35.91 -9.53
CA ILE A 183 -27.15 -34.63 -8.87
C ILE A 183 -25.90 -33.96 -9.45
N LYS A 184 -26.07 -32.76 -10.01
CA LYS A 184 -24.97 -32.00 -10.61
C LYS A 184 -24.11 -31.35 -9.51
N PRO A 185 -22.78 -31.29 -9.66
CA PRO A 185 -21.89 -30.69 -8.66
C PRO A 185 -22.22 -29.21 -8.36
N GLY A 186 -22.80 -28.49 -9.34
CA GLY A 186 -23.27 -27.11 -9.15
C GLY A 186 -24.43 -26.99 -8.15
N GLN A 187 -25.36 -27.96 -8.12
CA GLN A 187 -26.49 -27.97 -7.18
C GLN A 187 -26.00 -28.14 -5.73
N VAL A 188 -25.03 -29.04 -5.53
CA VAL A 188 -24.39 -29.28 -4.23
C VAL A 188 -23.67 -28.02 -3.72
N LEU A 189 -22.92 -27.34 -4.59
CA LEU A 189 -22.24 -26.09 -4.23
C LEU A 189 -23.23 -24.96 -3.90
N LEU A 190 -24.35 -24.87 -4.62
CA LEU A 190 -25.38 -23.87 -4.38
C LEU A 190 -26.08 -24.12 -3.03
N TYR A 191 -26.43 -25.38 -2.75
CA TYR A 191 -27.00 -25.80 -1.46
C TYR A 191 -26.06 -25.50 -0.28
N LEU A 192 -24.77 -25.86 -0.39
CA LEU A 192 -23.78 -25.56 0.65
C LEU A 192 -23.61 -24.04 0.89
N LYS A 193 -23.67 -23.21 -0.15
CA LYS A 193 -23.63 -21.74 -0.02
C LYS A 193 -24.89 -21.19 0.65
N GLN A 194 -26.07 -21.74 0.34
CA GLN A 194 -27.33 -21.36 0.98
C GLN A 194 -27.32 -21.74 2.46
N GLN A 195 -26.92 -22.98 2.79
CA GLN A 195 -26.74 -23.45 4.16
C GLN A 195 -25.77 -22.57 4.95
N GLN A 196 -24.63 -22.19 4.36
CA GLN A 196 -23.67 -21.28 5.00
C GLN A 196 -24.29 -19.89 5.27
N LYS A 197 -25.09 -19.36 4.34
CA LYS A 197 -25.76 -18.05 4.48
C LYS A 197 -26.79 -18.10 5.62
N GLU A 198 -27.57 -19.17 5.71
CA GLU A 198 -28.54 -19.39 6.78
C GLU A 198 -27.86 -19.55 8.14
N GLN A 199 -26.80 -20.36 8.24
CA GLN A 199 -26.02 -20.51 9.47
C GLN A 199 -25.44 -19.17 9.96
N LYS A 200 -24.87 -18.35 9.05
CA LYS A 200 -24.38 -17.02 9.41
C LYS A 200 -25.50 -16.09 9.86
N ARG A 201 -26.69 -16.17 9.25
CA ARG A 201 -27.87 -15.39 9.66
C ARG A 201 -28.34 -15.80 11.06
N LEU A 202 -28.42 -17.09 11.34
CA LEU A 202 -28.81 -17.63 12.64
C LEU A 202 -27.79 -17.32 13.74
N LEU A 203 -26.49 -17.50 13.47
CA LEU A 203 -25.41 -17.13 14.39
C LEU A 203 -25.38 -15.61 14.63
N GLY A 204 -25.49 -14.81 13.57
CA GLY A 204 -25.56 -13.35 13.66
C GLY A 204 -26.78 -12.85 14.45
N GLN A 205 -27.93 -13.52 14.34
CA GLN A 205 -29.11 -13.22 15.16
C GLN A 205 -28.91 -13.62 16.64
N LYS A 206 -28.28 -14.78 16.91
CA LYS A 206 -28.01 -15.23 18.28
C LYS A 206 -26.96 -14.40 19.02
N PHE A 207 -25.99 -13.83 18.32
CA PHE A 207 -24.99 -12.92 18.92
C PHE A 207 -25.55 -11.53 19.27
N PHE A 208 -26.70 -11.14 18.70
CA PHE A 208 -27.36 -9.86 18.97
C PHE A 208 -28.62 -9.98 19.85
N SER A 209 -29.15 -11.18 20.09
CA SER A 209 -30.40 -11.40 20.84
C SER A 209 -30.21 -11.74 22.33
N VAL A 210 -29.03 -11.50 22.90
CA VAL A 210 -28.70 -11.75 24.34
C VAL A 210 -28.05 -10.52 24.99
N LEU A 211 -28.30 -9.33 24.46
CA LEU A 211 -28.11 -8.04 25.14
C LEU A 211 -29.46 -7.34 25.20
#